data_AF-A0A9D4MH14-F1
#
_entry.id   AF-A0A9D4MH14-F1
#
_cell.length_a   1.000
_cell.length_b   1.000
_cell.length_c   1.000
_cell.angle_alpha   90.00
_cell.angle_beta   90.00
_cell.angle_gamma   90.00
#
_symmetry.space_group_name_H-M   'P 1'
#
loop_
_entity.id
_entity.type
_entity.pdbx_description
1 polymer ?
#
loop_
_entity_poly.entity_id
_entity_poly.type
_entity_poly.pdbx_seq_one_letter_code
_entity_poly.pdbx_strand_id
1 'polypeptide(L)'
;MLSDIAASEWLSSRTGHNIPQLVGDTSNPVVIYDWKIYLSTFFHTIKNVTKFHQFYVSSDHPGVVECREFSHTPVVRITLRKVSKGNINVSCDDLPKRNVCERI
;
A
#
# COMPACT_ATOMS: atom_id res chain seq x y z
N MET A 1 -16.01 -26.37 -1.84
CA MET A 1 -16.12 -25.59 -0.58
C MET A 1 -15.19 -24.37 -0.58
N LEU A 2 -13.86 -24.51 -0.70
CA LEU A 2 -12.95 -23.35 -0.87
C LEU A 2 -13.01 -22.74 -2.29
N SER A 3 -13.23 -23.58 -3.29
CA SER A 3 -13.47 -23.19 -4.69
C SER A 3 -14.65 -22.22 -4.84
N ASP A 4 -15.69 -22.41 -4.03
CA ASP A 4 -16.97 -21.71 -4.18
C ASP A 4 -16.89 -20.30 -3.57
N ILE A 5 -16.01 -20.11 -2.58
CA ILE A 5 -15.68 -18.80 -1.99
C ILE A 5 -14.90 -17.94 -3.00
N ALA A 6 -13.87 -18.53 -3.64
CA ALA A 6 -13.10 -17.83 -4.68
C ALA A 6 -13.97 -17.44 -5.89
N ALA A 7 -14.90 -18.31 -6.29
CA ALA A 7 -15.87 -18.02 -7.35
C ALA A 7 -16.82 -16.88 -6.98
N SER A 8 -17.30 -16.84 -5.73
CA SER A 8 -18.18 -15.77 -5.25
C SER A 8 -17.51 -14.40 -5.24
N GLU A 9 -16.26 -14.31 -4.77
CA GLU A 9 -15.51 -13.05 -4.81
C GLU A 9 -15.23 -12.58 -6.24
N TRP A 10 -14.86 -13.50 -7.13
CA TRP A 10 -14.66 -13.20 -8.55
C TRP A 10 -15.91 -12.58 -9.19
N LEU A 11 -17.09 -13.16 -8.94
CA LEU A 11 -18.37 -12.63 -9.43
C LEU A 11 -18.72 -11.26 -8.82
N SER A 12 -18.26 -10.96 -7.60
CA SER A 12 -18.50 -9.68 -6.92
C SER A 12 -17.58 -8.54 -7.41
N SER A 13 -16.45 -8.87 -8.04
CA SER A 13 -15.43 -7.93 -8.52
C SER A 13 -15.88 -7.29 -9.84
N ARG A 14 -16.63 -6.19 -9.75
CA ARG A 14 -17.24 -5.46 -10.89
C ARG A 14 -16.27 -4.99 -11.99
N THR A 15 -14.96 -5.01 -11.73
CA THR A 15 -13.93 -4.51 -12.65
C THR A 15 -12.83 -5.52 -12.95
N GLY A 16 -12.86 -6.71 -12.33
CA GLY A 16 -11.80 -7.72 -12.49
C GLY A 16 -10.42 -7.30 -11.96
N HIS A 17 -10.30 -6.16 -11.27
CA HIS A 17 -9.02 -5.70 -10.71
C HIS A 17 -8.59 -6.52 -9.49
N ASN A 18 -9.56 -7.02 -8.71
CA ASN A 18 -9.30 -7.92 -7.61
C ASN A 18 -9.61 -9.34 -8.07
N ILE A 19 -8.56 -10.08 -8.40
CA ILE A 19 -8.64 -11.50 -8.77
C ILE A 19 -8.28 -12.30 -7.52
N PRO A 20 -9.24 -12.99 -6.88
CA PRO A 20 -8.94 -13.88 -5.76
C PRO A 20 -8.04 -15.02 -6.25
N GLN A 21 -6.96 -15.28 -5.53
CA GLN A 21 -5.99 -16.33 -5.86
C GLN A 21 -5.81 -17.26 -4.66
N LEU A 22 -5.77 -18.57 -4.93
CA LEU A 22 -5.64 -19.59 -3.89
C LEU A 22 -4.25 -19.53 -3.25
N VAL A 23 -4.22 -19.41 -1.92
CA VAL A 23 -2.98 -19.49 -1.15
C VAL A 23 -2.42 -20.91 -1.23
N GLY A 24 -1.19 -21.04 -1.75
CA GLY A 24 -0.51 -22.33 -1.89
C GLY A 24 -0.70 -23.03 -3.25
N ASP A 25 -1.33 -22.39 -4.24
CA ASP A 25 -1.29 -22.88 -5.62
C ASP A 25 0.16 -22.82 -6.15
N THR A 26 0.73 -24.00 -6.42
CA THR A 26 2.10 -24.14 -6.95
C THR A 26 2.19 -23.77 -8.42
N SER A 27 1.07 -23.79 -9.16
CA SER A 27 1.00 -23.42 -10.57
C SER A 27 0.90 -21.90 -10.74
N ASN A 28 0.18 -21.24 -9.83
CA ASN A 28 0.05 -19.79 -9.78
C ASN A 28 0.37 -19.30 -8.36
N PRO A 29 1.65 -19.03 -8.04
CA PRO A 29 2.03 -18.56 -6.71
C PRO A 29 1.60 -17.10 -6.49
N VAL A 30 1.04 -16.81 -5.31
CA VAL A 30 0.77 -15.43 -4.88
C VAL A 30 2.11 -14.81 -4.49
N VAL A 31 2.54 -13.78 -5.23
CA VAL A 31 3.78 -13.05 -4.93
C VAL A 31 3.47 -11.94 -3.94
N ILE A 32 4.09 -12.00 -2.77
CA ILE A 32 3.97 -10.96 -1.75
C ILE A 32 5.26 -10.12 -1.76
N TYR A 33 5.08 -8.82 -1.93
CA TYR A 33 6.16 -7.86 -1.92
C TYR A 33 6.26 -7.18 -0.56
N ASP A 34 7.48 -7.01 -0.04
CA ASP A 34 7.71 -6.15 1.13
C ASP A 34 7.70 -4.68 0.70
N TRP A 35 6.48 -4.14 0.57
CA TRP A 35 6.25 -2.74 0.25
C TRP A 35 6.81 -1.80 1.30
N LYS A 36 6.88 -2.22 2.57
CA LYS A 36 7.38 -1.38 3.66
C LYS A 36 8.87 -1.12 3.45
N ILE A 37 9.66 -2.15 3.20
CA ILE A 37 11.10 -2.00 2.93
C ILE A 37 11.32 -1.16 1.68
N TYR A 38 10.64 -1.49 0.59
CA TYR A 38 10.83 -0.78 -0.68
C TYR A 38 10.46 0.70 -0.60
N LEU A 39 9.24 1.02 -0.14
CA LEU A 39 8.76 2.40 -0.04
C LEU A 39 9.55 3.21 0.98
N SER A 40 10.15 2.56 2.00
CA SER A 40 11.01 3.25 2.97
C SER A 40 12.24 3.89 2.30
N THR A 41 12.65 3.44 1.11
CA THR A 41 13.79 4.06 0.40
C THR A 41 13.46 5.44 -0.16
N PHE A 42 12.17 5.73 -0.36
CA PHE A 42 11.67 6.94 -1.01
C PHE A 42 10.91 7.86 -0.04
N PHE A 43 10.21 7.26 0.94
CA PHE A 43 9.26 7.97 1.79
C PHE A 43 9.60 7.86 3.29
N HIS A 44 9.25 8.89 4.04
CA HIS A 44 9.23 8.89 5.50
C HIS A 44 7.98 8.15 6.00
N THR A 45 8.16 7.30 7.02
CA THR A 45 7.03 6.71 7.73
C THR A 45 6.33 7.77 8.58
N ILE A 46 5.01 7.88 8.45
CA ILE A 46 4.19 8.69 9.35
C ILE A 46 4.18 8.02 10.72
N LYS A 47 4.82 8.65 11.71
CA LYS A 47 4.76 8.19 13.10
C LYS A 47 3.36 8.40 13.67
N ASN A 48 2.94 7.51 14.56
CA ASN A 48 1.64 7.59 15.25
C ASN A 48 0.44 7.65 14.30
N VAL A 49 0.51 7.00 13.13
CA VAL A 49 -0.58 7.01 12.14
C VAL A 49 -1.91 6.54 12.73
N THR A 50 -1.86 5.62 13.69
CA THR A 50 -3.04 5.09 14.40
C THR A 50 -3.79 6.12 15.23
N LYS A 51 -3.17 7.27 15.56
CA LYS A 51 -3.84 8.36 16.26
C LYS A 51 -4.64 9.25 15.30
N PHE A 52 -4.23 9.32 14.03
CA PHE A 52 -4.90 10.20 13.07
C PHE A 52 -6.19 9.57 12.57
N HIS A 53 -7.32 10.23 12.83
CA HIS A 53 -8.62 9.84 12.26
C HIS A 53 -8.80 10.36 10.84
N GLN A 54 -8.09 11.42 10.48
CA GLN A 54 -8.16 12.05 9.16
C GLN A 54 -6.75 12.23 8.62
N PHE A 55 -6.51 11.70 7.42
CA PHE A 55 -5.31 11.97 6.63
C PHE A 55 -5.71 12.16 5.17
N TYR A 56 -5.18 13.18 4.53
CA TYR A 56 -5.34 13.39 3.10
C TYR A 56 -4.06 13.92 2.47
N VAL A 57 -3.83 13.56 1.21
CA VAL A 57 -2.74 14.10 0.41
C VAL A 57 -3.18 15.47 -0.10
N SER A 58 -2.36 16.50 0.13
CA SER A 58 -2.66 17.84 -0.35
C SER A 58 -2.59 17.88 -1.88
N SER A 59 -3.64 18.42 -2.53
CA SER A 59 -3.65 18.68 -3.97
C SER A 59 -2.63 19.76 -4.35
N ASP A 60 -2.51 20.77 -3.51
CA ASP A 60 -1.69 21.97 -3.76
C ASP A 60 -0.21 21.71 -3.50
N HIS A 61 0.07 20.72 -2.64
CA HIS A 61 1.42 20.33 -2.25
C HIS A 61 1.61 18.81 -2.38
N PRO A 62 1.84 18.29 -3.61
CA PRO A 62 2.07 16.87 -3.84
C PRO A 62 3.20 16.31 -2.97
N GLY A 63 2.91 15.21 -2.27
CA GLY A 63 3.85 14.59 -1.34
C GLY A 63 3.81 15.14 0.09
N VAL A 64 2.88 16.06 0.38
CA VAL A 64 2.52 16.45 1.75
C VAL A 64 1.22 15.79 2.14
N VAL A 65 1.21 15.15 3.31
CA VAL A 65 0.00 14.62 3.95
C VAL A 65 -0.38 15.54 5.09
N GLU A 66 -1.66 15.89 5.15
CA GLU A 66 -2.25 16.64 6.23
C GLU A 66 -3.00 15.67 7.13
N CYS A 67 -2.62 15.62 8.40
CA CYS A 67 -3.15 14.70 9.40
C CYS A 67 -3.89 15.47 10.51
N ARG A 68 -4.98 14.91 11.03
CA ARG A 68 -5.66 15.36 12.25
C ARG A 68 -5.98 14.18 13.16
N GLU A 69 -5.77 14.37 14.46
CA GLU A 69 -6.14 13.38 15.47
C GLU A 69 -7.66 13.39 15.67
N PHE A 70 -8.25 14.57 15.87
CA PHE A 70 -9.71 14.78 15.88
C PHE A 70 -10.10 16.00 15.04
N SER A 71 -11.39 16.15 14.74
CA SER A 71 -11.92 17.25 13.92
C SER A 71 -11.59 18.65 14.46
N HIS A 72 -11.50 18.79 15.79
CA HIS A 72 -11.19 20.03 16.50
C HIS A 72 -9.70 20.23 16.77
N THR A 73 -8.85 19.24 16.46
CA THR A 73 -7.40 19.37 16.64
C THR A 73 -6.74 20.07 15.45
N PRO A 74 -5.61 20.78 15.67
CA PRO A 74 -4.85 21.39 14.60
C PRO A 74 -4.38 20.37 13.54
N VAL A 75 -4.22 20.84 12.30
CA VAL A 75 -3.63 20.05 11.21
C VAL A 75 -2.13 19.92 11.42
N VAL A 76 -1.63 18.71 11.33
CA VAL A 76 -0.20 18.42 11.22
C VAL A 76 0.13 18.15 9.76
N ARG A 77 1.06 18.91 9.19
CA ARG A 77 1.56 18.71 7.81
C ARG A 77 2.83 17.87 7.85
N ILE A 78 2.86 16.77 7.11
CA ILE A 78 3.98 15.84 7.07
C ILE A 78 4.42 15.68 5.61
N THR A 79 5.66 16.05 5.32
CA THR A 79 6.28 15.77 4.01
C THR A 79 6.67 14.30 3.94
N LEU A 80 6.10 13.57 2.99
CA LEU A 80 6.40 12.16 2.77
C LEU A 80 7.74 11.94 2.09
N ARG A 81 8.14 12.81 1.16
CA ARG A 81 9.35 12.60 0.35
C ARG A 81 10.63 12.76 1.17
N LYS A 82 11.56 11.82 0.99
CA LYS A 82 12.95 11.99 1.44
C LYS A 82 13.69 12.91 0.47
N VAL A 83 14.20 14.04 0.98
CA VAL A 83 14.77 15.16 0.19
C VAL A 83 16.05 14.77 -0.61
N SER A 84 16.66 13.62 -0.36
CA SER A 84 18.02 13.29 -0.86
C SER A 84 18.10 12.47 -2.14
N LYS A 85 17.00 11.96 -2.69
CA LYS A 85 17.03 11.24 -3.97
C LYS A 85 16.29 12.07 -5.01
N GLY A 86 16.98 12.44 -6.09
CA GLY A 86 16.42 13.16 -7.23
C GLY A 86 15.19 12.45 -7.81
N ASN A 87 14.53 13.09 -8.80
CA ASN A 87 13.27 12.64 -9.41
C ASN A 87 13.06 11.11 -9.34
N ILE A 88 12.19 10.69 -8.42
CA ILE A 88 11.91 9.28 -8.16
C ILE A 88 10.93 8.81 -9.25
N ASN A 89 11.46 8.17 -10.29
CA ASN A 89 10.64 7.35 -11.20
C ASN A 89 10.52 5.97 -10.57
N VAL A 90 9.36 5.67 -9.98
CA VAL A 90 9.01 4.32 -9.58
C VAL A 90 8.56 3.59 -10.84
N SER A 91 9.43 2.80 -11.46
CA SER A 91 9.01 1.92 -12.56
C SER A 91 8.26 0.71 -12.02
N CYS A 92 7.33 0.17 -12.81
CA CYS A 92 6.75 -1.14 -12.55
C CYS A 92 7.79 -2.27 -12.57
N ASP A 93 8.99 -2.02 -13.10
CA ASP A 93 10.10 -2.97 -13.11
C ASP A 93 10.93 -2.94 -11.81
N ASP A 94 10.82 -1.88 -11.02
CA ASP A 94 11.54 -1.70 -9.74
C ASP A 94 10.85 -2.42 -8.58
N LEU A 95 10.28 -3.59 -8.81
CA LEU A 95 9.49 -4.27 -7.78
C LEU A 95 10.36 -4.67 -6.58
N PRO A 96 9.79 -4.63 -5.35
CA PRO A 96 10.48 -5.08 -4.15
C PRO A 96 10.99 -6.52 -4.33
N LYS A 97 12.05 -6.90 -3.58
CA LYS A 97 12.48 -8.30 -3.55
C LYS A 97 11.28 -9.20 -3.19
N ARG A 98 11.09 -10.24 -4.00
CA ARG A 98 9.97 -11.18 -3.84
C ARG A 98 10.19 -12.00 -2.57
N ASN A 99 9.18 -12.05 -1.71
CA ASN A 99 9.09 -13.09 -0.70
C ASN A 99 8.13 -14.15 -1.24
N VAL A 100 8.58 -15.41 -1.29
CA VAL A 100 7.68 -16.54 -1.54
C VAL A 100 6.86 -16.72 -0.26
N CYS A 101 5.54 -16.80 -0.39
CA CYS A 101 4.64 -17.06 0.74
C CYS A 101 4.93 -18.47 1.29
N GLU A 102 5.89 -18.59 2.21
CA GLU A 102 6.07 -19.79 3.03
C GLU A 102 4.99 -19.76 4.11
N ARG A 103 3.86 -20.43 3.82
CA ARG A 103 2.77 -20.85 4.73
C ARG A 103 2.52 -19.94 5.95
N ILE A 104 1.41 -19.18 5.91
CA ILE A 104 0.77 -18.61 7.10
C ILE A 104 0.08 -19.74 7.88
#